data_AF-A0A7X1XWR3-F1
#
_entry.id   AF-A0A7X1XWR3-F1
#
_cell.length_a   1.000
_cell.length_b   1.000
_cell.length_c   1.000
_cell.angle_alpha   90.00
_cell.angle_beta   90.00
_cell.angle_gamma   90.00
#
_symmetry.space_group_name_H-M   'P 1'
#
loop_
_entity.id
_entity.type
_entity.pdbx_description
1 polymer ?
#
loop_
_entity_poly.entity_id
_entity_poly.type
_entity_poly.pdbx_seq_one_letter_code
_entity_poly.pdbx_strand_id
1 'polypeptide(L)' 'EVDYLCRQEWALDAQDILWRRTKLGLFTTAAEQESLAHYMASLNLKQRKVEAA' A
#
# COMPACT_ATOMS: atom_id res chain seq x y z
N GLU A 1 4.31 7.20 -5.57
CA GLU A 1 4.58 5.84 -6.11
C GLU A 1 3.59 4.79 -5.61
N VAL A 2 3.43 4.58 -4.29
CA VAL A 2 2.44 3.63 -3.71
C VAL A 2 1.04 3.77 -4.32
N ASP A 3 0.52 4.99 -4.45
CA ASP A 3 -0.80 5.23 -5.05
C ASP A 3 -0.92 4.73 -6.50
N TYR A 4 0.17 4.81 -7.28
CA TYR A 4 0.20 4.30 -8.64
C TYR A 4 0.17 2.76 -8.62
N LEU A 5 0.97 2.12 -7.76
CA LEU A 5 0.96 0.67 -7.59
C LEU A 5 -0.42 0.15 -7.18
N CYS A 6 -1.14 0.87 -6.33
CA CYS A 6 -2.50 0.51 -5.94
C CYS A 6 -3.49 0.67 -7.11
N ARG A 7 -3.46 1.81 -7.82
CA ARG A 7 -4.46 2.13 -8.86
C ARG A 7 -4.23 1.44 -10.20
N GLN A 8 -2.98 1.21 -10.59
CA GLN A 8 -2.61 0.77 -11.93
C GLN A 8 -2.03 -0.65 -11.95
N GLU A 9 -1.51 -1.13 -10.81
CA GLU A 9 -0.90 -2.46 -10.72
C GLU A 9 -1.58 -3.37 -9.69
N TRP A 10 -2.75 -2.95 -9.19
CA TRP A 10 -3.60 -3.67 -8.24
C TRP A 10 -2.86 -4.19 -7.01
N ALA A 11 -1.94 -3.39 -6.45
CA ALA A 11 -1.40 -3.67 -5.13
C ALA A 11 -2.52 -3.53 -4.07
N LEU A 12 -2.89 -4.64 -3.43
CA LEU A 12 -4.00 -4.71 -2.47
C LEU A 12 -3.51 -4.59 -1.02
N ASP A 13 -2.26 -4.96 -0.76
CA ASP A 13 -1.64 -4.88 0.55
C ASP A 13 -0.17 -4.43 0.51
N ALA A 14 0.40 -4.17 1.69
CA ALA A 14 1.81 -3.77 1.80
C ALA A 14 2.77 -4.85 1.27
N GLN A 15 2.38 -6.12 1.29
CA GLN A 15 3.21 -7.23 0.81
C GLN A 15 3.36 -7.22 -0.72
N ASP A 16 2.32 -6.80 -1.46
CA ASP A 16 2.41 -6.55 -2.91
C ASP A 16 3.55 -5.59 -3.23
N ILE A 17 3.58 -4.47 -2.51
CA ILE A 17 4.54 -3.40 -2.77
C ILE A 17 5.92 -3.85 -2.32
N LEU A 18 6.05 -4.33 -1.09
CA LEU A 18 7.35 -4.63 -0.47
C LEU A 18 8.04 -5.83 -1.12
N TRP A 19 7.31 -6.85 -1.56
CA TRP A 19 7.92 -8.11 -1.99
C TRP A 19 7.66 -8.49 -3.43
N ARG A 20 6.62 -7.96 -4.08
CA ARG A 20 6.33 -8.30 -5.48
C ARG A 20 6.76 -7.19 -6.44
N ARG A 21 6.46 -5.92 -6.14
CA ARG A 21 6.72 -4.78 -7.03
C ARG A 21 8.10 -4.15 -6.87
N THR A 22 8.56 -3.96 -5.63
CA THR A 22 9.74 -3.12 -5.37
C THR A 22 10.91 -3.83 -4.69
N LYS A 23 10.66 -4.96 -4.00
CA LYS A 23 11.63 -5.66 -3.14
C LYS A 23 12.15 -4.82 -1.95
N LEU A 24 11.51 -3.69 -1.64
CA LEU A 24 11.88 -2.83 -0.51
C LEU A 24 11.76 -3.53 0.84
N GLY A 25 10.99 -4.63 0.94
CA GLY A 25 10.95 -5.44 2.17
C GLY A 25 12.32 -5.95 2.63
N LEU A 26 13.30 -6.08 1.72
CA LEU A 26 14.68 -6.44 2.05
C LEU A 26 15.48 -5.30 2.71
N PHE A 27 15.01 -4.06 2.58
CA PHE A 27 15.74 -2.85 2.96
C PHE A 27 15.01 -1.99 4.00
N THR A 28 13.80 -2.38 4.39
CA THR A 28 12.95 -1.65 5.35
C THR A 28 12.79 -2.41 6.66
N THR A 29 12.82 -1.69 7.77
CA THR A 29 12.54 -2.19 9.11
C THR A 29 11.07 -2.57 9.31
N ALA A 30 10.77 -3.35 10.35
CA ALA A 30 9.39 -3.73 10.66
C ALA A 30 8.47 -2.51 10.89
N ALA A 31 8.96 -1.45 11.54
CA ALA A 31 8.21 -0.23 11.78
C ALA A 31 7.87 0.52 10.48
N GLU A 32 8.80 0.55 9.52
CA GLU A 32 8.55 1.15 8.20
C GLU A 32 7.53 0.33 7.39
N GLN A 33 7.59 -1.00 7.47
CA GLN A 33 6.61 -1.88 6.83
C GLN A 33 5.21 -1.70 7.44
N GLU A 34 5.10 -1.55 8.76
CA GLU A 34 3.84 -1.27 9.44
C GLU A 34 3.27 0.11 9.06
N SER A 35 4.14 1.13 8.97
CA SER A 35 3.74 2.46 8.51
C SER A 35 3.14 2.41 7.09
N LEU A 36 3.72 1.62 6.19
CA LEU A 36 3.15 1.42 4.85
C LEU A 36 1.77 0.73 4.91
N ALA A 37 1.62 -0.30 5.75
CA ALA A 37 0.34 -0.98 5.93
C ALA A 37 -0.76 -0.03 6.45
N HIS A 38 -0.43 0.81 7.44
CA HIS A 38 -1.34 1.84 7.95
C HIS A 38 -1.72 2.87 6.88
N TYR A 39 -0.75 3.31 6.09
CA TYR A 39 -1.00 4.22 4.97
C TYR A 39 -1.99 3.60 3.97
N MET A 40 -1.78 2.35 3.56
CA MET A 40 -2.66 1.66 2.60
C MET A 40 -4.07 1.43 3.16
N ALA A 41 -4.21 1.10 4.45
CA ALA A 41 -5.52 1.02 5.09
C ALA A 41 -6.28 2.36 5.03
N SER A 42 -5.57 3.49 5.22
CA SER A 42 -6.15 4.82 5.09
C SER A 42 -6.60 5.15 3.66
N LEU A 43 -5.88 4.67 2.64
CA LEU A 43 -6.25 4.82 1.23
C LEU A 43 -7.54 4.06 0.91
N ASN A 44 -7.67 2.81 1.38
CA ASN A 44 -8.88 2.01 1.19
C ASN A 44 -10.10 2.68 1.83
N LEU A 45 -9.94 3.28 3.01
CA LEU A 45 -11.02 4.05 3.65
C LEU A 45 -11.41 5.28 2.83
N LYS A 46 -10.45 5.96 2.21
CA LYS A 46 -10.72 7.10 1.32
C LYS A 46 -11.47 6.65 0.06
N GLN A 47 -11.05 5.57 -0.59
CA GLN A 47 -11.74 5.03 -1.76
C GLN A 47 -13.19 4.65 -1.45
N ARG A 48 -13.42 3.93 -0.35
CA ARG A 48 -14.78 3.55 0.07
C ARG A 48 -15.69 4.74 0.37
N LYS A 49 -15.15 5.83 0.92
CA LYS A 49 -15.91 7.06 1.14
C LYS A 49 -16.28 7.78 -0.16
N VAL A 50 -15.39 7.73 -1.15
CA VAL A 50 -15.64 8.31 -2.48
C VAL A 50 -16.69 7.49 -3.24
N GLU A 51 -16.65 6.17 -3.14
CA GLU A 51 -17.63 5.27 -3.78
C GLU A 51 -19.03 5.35 -3.16
N ALA A 52 -19.13 5.78 -1.90
CA ALA A 52 -20.38 5.91 -1.16
C ALA A 52 -21.03 7.31 -1.26
N ALA A 53 -20.39 8.27 -1.91
CA ALA A 53 -20.85 9.66 -2.07
C ALA A 53 -21.38 9.93 -3.49
#